data_AF-A0A537QLG2-F1
#
_entry.id   AF-A0A537QLG2-F1
#
_cell.length_a   1.000
_cell.length_b   1.000
_cell.length_c   1.000
_cell.angle_alpha   90.00
_cell.angle_beta   90.00
_cell.angle_gamma   90.00
#
_symmetry.space_group_name_H-M   'P 1'
#
loop_
_entity.id
_entity.type
_entity.pdbx_description
1 polymer ?
#
loop_
_entity_poly.entity_id
_entity_poly.type
_entity_poly.pdbx_seq_one_letter_code
_entity_poly.pdbx_strand_id
1 'polypeptide(L)' 'MAERIKLSPLAGAWYSELGGLNRWCHIWAYKDAAERFAVRERARNEGVWPPRGGQPGATLKQENMLVVPASFSPLH' A
#
# COMPACT_ATOMS: atom_id res chain seq x y z
N MET A 1 5.43 -9.68 4.22
CA MET A 1 4.72 -9.36 2.95
C MET A 1 3.62 -10.36 2.63
N ALA A 2 3.85 -11.67 2.74
CA ALA A 2 2.89 -12.73 2.37
C ALA A 2 1.48 -12.54 2.96
N GLU A 3 1.35 -12.30 4.27
CA GLU A 3 0.03 -12.10 4.91
C GLU A 3 -0.69 -10.84 4.42
N ARG A 4 0.04 -9.75 4.14
CA ARG A 4 -0.59 -8.51 3.64
C ARG A 4 -1.15 -8.65 2.23
N ILE A 5 -0.48 -9.44 1.37
CA ILE A 5 -0.93 -9.71 0.00
C ILE A 5 -2.24 -10.53 0.02
N LYS A 6 -2.44 -11.41 1.02
CA LYS A 6 -3.72 -12.11 1.20
C LYS A 6 -4.88 -11.18 1.54
N LEU A 7 -4.59 -10.05 2.20
CA LEU A 7 -5.59 -9.06 2.59
C LEU A 7 -5.87 -8.03 1.48
N SER A 8 -4.87 -7.70 0.68
CA SER A 8 -4.96 -6.67 -0.37
C SER A 8 -4.14 -7.11 -1.59
N PRO A 9 -4.75 -7.20 -2.79
CA PRO A 9 -4.01 -7.42 -4.01
C PRO A 9 -2.98 -6.31 -4.27
N LEU A 10 -1.71 -6.68 -4.43
CA LEU A 10 -0.64 -5.75 -4.75
C LEU A 10 -0.59 -5.53 -6.27
N ALA A 11 -0.92 -4.32 -6.73
CA ALA A 11 -0.80 -3.95 -8.13
C ALA A 11 0.67 -3.69 -8.52
N GLY A 12 1.45 -3.17 -7.57
CA GLY A 12 2.90 -3.13 -7.69
C GLY A 12 3.58 -2.34 -6.58
N ALA A 13 4.89 -2.50 -6.49
CA ALA A 13 5.74 -1.84 -5.51
C ALA A 13 7.10 -1.54 -6.12
N TRP A 14 7.60 -0.33 -5.87
CA TRP A 14 8.82 0.21 -6.46
C TRP A 14 9.54 1.10 -5.45
N TYR A 15 10.80 1.38 -5.73
CA TYR A 15 11.56 2.44 -5.07
C TYR A 15 12.06 3.43 -6.13
N SER A 16 12.30 4.66 -5.70
CA SER A 16 12.83 5.72 -6.56
C SER A 16 14.30 5.44 -6.92
N GLU A 17 14.60 5.28 -8.20
CA GLU A 17 15.97 5.26 -8.73
C GLU A 17 16.44 6.65 -9.18
N LEU A 18 15.53 7.44 -9.76
CA LEU A 18 15.79 8.80 -10.25
C LEU A 18 14.77 9.79 -9.68
N GLY A 19 15.19 11.05 -9.47
CA GLY A 19 14.36 12.10 -8.87
C GLY A 19 14.45 12.13 -7.34
N GLY A 20 13.32 12.28 -6.65
CA GLY A 20 13.29 12.26 -5.18
C GLY A 20 13.66 10.89 -4.64
N LEU A 21 14.92 10.70 -4.25
CA LEU A 21 15.48 9.44 -3.76
C LEU A 21 14.94 9.00 -2.40
N ASN A 22 15.22 7.75 -2.03
CA ASN A 22 14.78 7.12 -0.78
C ASN A 22 13.25 7.11 -0.59
N ARG A 23 12.50 7.01 -1.70
CA ARG A 23 11.04 6.92 -1.69
C ARG A 23 10.61 5.52 -2.04
N TRP A 24 9.77 4.95 -1.18
CA TRP A 24 9.06 3.71 -1.43
C TRP A 24 7.66 4.03 -1.94
N CYS A 25 7.28 3.47 -3.09
CA CYS A 25 5.96 3.64 -3.69
C CYS A 25 5.31 2.27 -3.90
N HIS A 26 4.02 2.18 -3.62
CA HIS A 26 3.28 0.94 -3.76
C HIS A 26 1.81 1.23 -4.01
N ILE A 27 1.21 0.44 -4.90
CA ILE A 27 -0.18 0.54 -5.33
C ILE A 27 -0.89 -0.75 -4.97
N TRP A 28 -2.06 -0.62 -4.34
CA TRP A 28 -2.92 -1.74 -3.96
C TRP A 28 -4.27 -1.57 -4.63
N ALA A 29 -4.79 -2.65 -5.20
CA ALA A 29 -6.11 -2.66 -5.79
C ALA A 29 -7.16 -2.97 -4.70
N TYR A 30 -8.24 -2.20 -4.73
CA TYR A 30 -9.44 -2.39 -3.91
C TYR A 30 -10.65 -2.16 -4.80
N LYS A 31 -11.74 -2.86 -4.52
CA LYS A 31 -13.04 -2.67 -5.17
C LYS A 31 -13.56 -1.25 -4.98
N ASP A 32 -13.47 -0.74 -3.75
CA ASP A 32 -13.90 0.60 -3.38
C ASP A 32 -13.18 1.12 -2.12
N ALA A 33 -13.49 2.37 -1.74
CA ALA A 33 -12.90 3.00 -0.58
C ALA A 33 -13.31 2.30 0.74
N ALA A 34 -14.54 1.77 0.83
CA ALA A 34 -15.04 1.10 2.03
C ALA A 34 -14.30 -0.21 2.29
N GLU A 35 -14.08 -1.02 1.24
CA GLU A 35 -13.27 -2.23 1.32
C GLU A 35 -11.85 -1.90 1.81
N ARG A 36 -11.22 -0.84 1.26
CA ARG A 36 -9.90 -0.41 1.74
C ARG A 36 -9.91 -0.10 3.23
N PHE A 37 -10.91 0.59 3.74
CA PHE A 37 -10.99 0.92 5.18
C PHE A 37 -11.14 -0.35 6.02
N ALA A 38 -12.07 -1.24 5.67
CA ALA A 38 -12.32 -2.49 6.37
C ALA A 38 -11.07 -3.40 6.39
N VAL A 39 -10.37 -3.52 5.25
CA VAL A 39 -9.15 -4.32 5.14
C VAL A 39 -8.01 -3.74 5.96
N ARG A 40 -7.86 -2.40 5.99
CA ARG A 40 -6.82 -1.74 6.81
C ARG A 40 -7.08 -1.90 8.30
N GLU A 41 -8.34 -1.84 8.72
CA GLU A 41 -8.74 -2.11 10.10
C GLU A 41 -8.46 -3.57 10.48
N ARG A 42 -8.87 -4.52 9.63
CA ARG A 42 -8.59 -5.95 9.81
C ARG A 42 -7.08 -6.21 9.92
N ALA A 43 -6.27 -5.63 9.03
CA ALA A 43 -4.81 -5.77 9.06
C ALA A 43 -4.18 -5.25 10.36
N ARG A 44 -4.76 -4.21 10.97
CA ARG A 44 -4.32 -3.69 12.26
C ARG A 44 -4.72 -4.62 13.40
N ASN A 45 -5.97 -5.09 13.40
CA ASN A 45 -6.51 -5.97 14.45
C ASN A 45 -5.83 -7.34 14.46
N GLU A 46 -5.50 -7.88 13.28
CA GLU A 46 -4.76 -9.13 13.12
C GLU A 46 -3.25 -8.96 13.35
N GLY A 47 -2.77 -7.74 13.61
CA GLY A 47 -1.34 -7.46 13.82
C GLY A 47 -0.45 -7.71 12.60
N VAL A 48 -1.05 -7.83 11.41
CA VAL A 48 -0.35 -7.99 10.13
C VAL A 48 0.34 -6.68 9.71
N TRP A 49 -0.22 -5.54 10.12
CA TRP A 49 0.34 -4.20 9.90
C TRP A 49 0.21 -3.31 11.14
N PRO A 50 1.23 -2.52 11.53
CA PRO A 50 2.53 -2.34 10.86
C PRO A 50 3.44 -3.58 10.95
N PRO A 51 4.38 -3.76 9.98
CA PRO A 51 5.25 -4.92 9.97
C PRO A 51 6.17 -4.88 11.19
N ARG A 52 6.28 -6.02 11.88
CA ARG A 52 7.21 -6.15 13.01
C ARG A 52 8.64 -5.87 12.52
N GLY A 53 9.36 -5.01 13.23
CA GLY A 53 10.75 -4.66 12.90
C GLY A 53 10.93 -3.47 11.96
N GLY A 54 9.89 -2.68 11.68
CA GLY A 54 10.07 -1.36 11.07
C GLY A 54 11.01 -0.50 11.94
N GLN A 55 12.14 -0.07 11.38
CA GLN A 55 13.11 0.71 12.15
C GLN A 55 12.53 2.10 12.48
N PRO A 56 12.47 2.48 13.77
CA PRO A 56 12.06 3.82 14.17
C PRO A 56 12.91 4.86 13.44
N GLY A 57 12.26 5.83 12.77
CA GLY A 57 12.94 6.89 12.01
C GLY A 57 13.30 6.54 10.56
N ALA A 58 13.16 5.29 10.11
CA ALA A 58 13.41 4.95 8.70
C ALA A 58 12.37 5.54 7.74
N THR A 59 11.13 5.75 8.20
CA THR A 59 10.10 6.46 7.44
C THR A 59 9.99 7.90 7.96
N LEU A 60 10.54 8.85 7.20
CA LEU A 60 10.50 10.27 7.55
C LEU A 60 9.14 10.92 7.25
N LYS A 61 8.52 10.52 6.13
CA LYS A 61 7.24 11.05 5.65
C LYS A 61 6.48 9.97 4.92
N GLN A 62 5.16 9.95 5.09
CA GLN A 62 4.27 9.05 4.38
C GLN A 62 3.09 9.85 3.81
N GLU A 63 2.75 9.59 2.56
CA GLU A 63 1.61 10.18 1.86
C GLU A 63 0.83 9.06 1.18
N ASN A 64 -0.47 9.24 0.96
CA ASN A 64 -1.28 8.34 0.16
C ASN A 64 -2.39 9.10 -0.56
N MET A 65 -2.89 8.50 -1.63
CA MET A 65 -4.01 9.00 -2.41
C MET A 65 -4.89 7.82 -2.83
N LEU A 66 -6.20 8.08 -2.97
CA LEU A 66 -7.11 7.19 -3.68
C LEU A 66 -7.21 7.65 -5.13
N VAL A 67 -6.99 6.71 -6.04
CA VAL A 67 -7.08 6.95 -7.49
C VAL A 67 -8.08 5.98 -8.07
N VAL A 68 -8.83 6.44 -9.07
CA VAL A 68 -9.77 5.62 -9.83
C VAL A 68 -9.15 5.36 -11.21
N PRO A 69 -9.09 4.10 -11.67
CA PRO A 69 -8.54 3.81 -12.99
C PRO A 69 -9.38 4.49 -14.07
N ALA A 70 -8.71 5.11 -15.05
CA ALA A 70 -9.37 5.61 -16.25
C ALA A 70 -9.93 4.44 -17.08
N SER A 71 -10.86 4.71 -18.00
CA SER A 71 -11.54 3.68 -18.80
C SER A 71 -10.60 2.81 -19.65
N PHE A 72 -9.43 3.32 -20.01
CA PHE A 72 -8.41 2.61 -20.80
C PHE A 72 -7.26 2.03 -19.94
N SER A 73 -7.35 2.16 -18.61
CA SER A 73 -6.35 1.61 -17.72
C SER A 73 -6.35 0.07 -17.82
N PRO A 74 -5.19 -0.59 -17.95
CA PRO A 74 -5.09 -2.05 -17.93
C PRO A 74 -5.24 -2.63 -16.51
N LEU A 75 -5.29 -1.76 -15.49
CA LEU A 75 -5.60 -2.13 -14.12
C LEU A 75 -7.13 -2.14 -13.99
N HIS A 76 -7.72 -3.33 -14.13
CA HIS A 76 -9.14 -3.61 -13.97
C HIS A 76 -9.41 -4.33 -12.64
#